data_AF-A0AA43TY94-F1
#
_entry.id   AF-A0AA43TY94-F1
#
_cell.length_a   1.000
_cell.length_b   1.000
_cell.length_c   1.000
_cell.angle_alpha   90.00
_cell.angle_beta   90.00
_cell.angle_gamma   90.00
#
_symmetry.space_group_name_H-M   'P 1'
#
loop_
_entity.id
_entity.type
_entity.pdbx_description
1 polymer ?
#
loop_
_entity_poly.entity_id
_entity_poly.type
_entity_poly.pdbx_seq_one_letter_code
_entity_poly.pdbx_strand_id
1 'polypeptide(L)'
;MPDAFTTLLKPGVFDTKYEAALVQPNCALEVPHSPNWLLIFDNADDPGLLTEFWPREGQGSVLVTSRNELALATLYFGASGTNLDCFPLAIVQMAGVCLLRGWSPDDFLKRYDNEMERHKLHHQHSPLSHGYLETLASIWALHTFDERPKSVLFVLALLDPDNIREDIITTDPVVAELQGLPTDSIDLKEVLTPLRQASIVVYKLEGILSIHRFVQDVIKAEMSGIPGFAPIILLATARLISSVWPYARSGSGSHPQYQQTERWPQCESLYLHVHRLCEVYSTLTEGDQTLCAISDFIDLVNEAA
;
A
#
# COMPACT_ATOMS: atom_id res chain seq x y z
N MET A 1 -29.81 -24.71 -22.11
CA MET A 1 -28.85 -23.68 -21.67
C MET A 1 -27.93 -24.36 -20.66
N PRO A 2 -26.63 -24.54 -20.98
CA PRO A 2 -25.70 -25.24 -20.11
C PRO A 2 -24.82 -24.30 -19.27
N ASP A 3 -24.36 -24.87 -18.15
CA ASP A 3 -23.06 -24.73 -17.45
C ASP A 3 -22.57 -23.38 -16.89
N ALA A 4 -22.22 -23.40 -15.59
CA ALA A 4 -20.82 -23.54 -15.15
C ALA A 4 -20.74 -23.29 -13.63
N PHE A 5 -20.69 -24.33 -12.79
CA PHE A 5 -20.09 -24.31 -11.43
C PHE A 5 -20.24 -25.69 -10.77
N THR A 6 -19.62 -26.72 -11.35
CA THR A 6 -19.18 -27.89 -10.57
C THR A 6 -18.23 -28.73 -11.43
N THR A 7 -16.93 -28.51 -11.26
CA THR A 7 -15.93 -29.51 -11.63
C THR A 7 -15.13 -29.86 -10.39
N LEU A 8 -15.64 -30.84 -9.66
CA LEU A 8 -14.87 -31.64 -8.71
C LEU A 8 -13.76 -32.35 -9.49
N LEU A 9 -12.51 -31.93 -9.28
CA LEU A 9 -11.34 -32.72 -9.69
C LEU A 9 -11.29 -33.98 -8.79
N LYS A 10 -11.81 -35.10 -9.31
CA LYS A 10 -11.45 -36.43 -8.80
C LYS A 10 -10.11 -36.86 -9.44
N PRO A 11 -9.26 -37.60 -8.73
CA PRO A 11 -7.99 -38.07 -9.29
C PRO A 11 -8.21 -39.25 -10.25
N GLY A 12 -7.61 -39.18 -11.44
CA GLY A 12 -7.28 -40.37 -12.24
C GLY A 12 -8.24 -40.74 -13.37
N VAL A 13 -8.31 -39.94 -14.45
CA VAL A 13 -8.45 -40.40 -15.84
C VAL A 13 -7.80 -39.36 -16.74
N PHE A 14 -6.61 -39.64 -17.27
CA PHE A 14 -6.00 -38.84 -18.34
C PHE A 14 -6.52 -39.36 -19.68
N ASP A 15 -7.38 -38.58 -20.34
CA ASP A 15 -7.67 -38.79 -21.77
C ASP A 15 -6.56 -38.13 -22.59
N THR A 16 -5.94 -38.92 -23.45
CA THR A 16 -4.67 -38.65 -24.12
C THR A 16 -4.94 -38.02 -25.48
N LYS A 17 -4.96 -36.68 -25.58
CA LYS A 17 -4.96 -35.99 -26.89
C LYS A 17 -4.10 -34.73 -27.04
N TYR A 18 -3.19 -34.46 -26.12
CA TYR A 18 -2.15 -33.44 -26.34
C TYR A 18 -0.77 -33.98 -25.89
N GLU A 19 -0.16 -34.81 -26.73
CA GLU A 19 1.32 -34.91 -26.84
C GLU A 19 1.83 -33.58 -27.46
N ALA A 20 3.00 -33.01 -27.18
CA ALA A 20 4.20 -33.37 -26.42
C ALA A 20 4.89 -32.05 -26.01
N ALA A 21 5.59 -31.95 -24.87
CA ALA A 21 7.02 -32.19 -24.86
C ALA A 21 7.50 -32.68 -23.49
N LEU A 22 8.14 -33.84 -23.53
CA LEU A 22 8.73 -34.59 -22.43
C LEU A 22 9.91 -33.86 -21.78
N VAL A 23 9.86 -33.72 -20.46
CA VAL A 23 11.05 -33.85 -19.60
C VAL A 23 10.73 -34.98 -18.63
N GLN A 24 11.29 -36.16 -18.88
CA GLN A 24 11.29 -37.25 -17.90
C GLN A 24 12.48 -37.08 -16.95
N PRO A 25 12.28 -37.17 -15.63
CA PRO A 25 13.27 -37.73 -14.74
C PRO A 25 12.89 -39.17 -14.43
N ASN A 26 13.72 -40.10 -14.91
CA ASN A 26 13.83 -41.45 -14.38
C ASN A 26 14.33 -41.34 -12.93
N CYS A 27 13.53 -41.74 -11.95
CA CYS A 27 13.93 -42.51 -10.76
C CYS A 27 12.74 -42.62 -9.80
N ALA A 28 12.28 -43.86 -9.62
CA ALA A 28 11.22 -44.23 -8.69
C ALA A 28 11.67 -44.09 -7.23
N LEU A 29 10.88 -43.37 -6.44
CA LEU A 29 10.64 -43.63 -5.01
C LEU A 29 9.20 -43.19 -4.73
N GLU A 30 8.27 -44.14 -4.72
CA GLU A 30 6.93 -43.93 -4.19
C GLU A 30 7.04 -43.67 -2.68
N VAL A 31 6.91 -42.42 -2.26
CA VAL A 31 6.56 -42.05 -0.89
C VAL A 31 5.08 -41.70 -0.91
N PRO A 32 4.21 -42.32 -0.08
CA PRO A 32 2.81 -41.94 -0.04
C PRO A 32 2.70 -40.62 0.71
N HIS A 33 2.92 -39.52 0.01
CA HIS A 33 2.62 -38.19 0.53
C HIS A 33 1.22 -37.81 0.08
N SER A 34 0.31 -37.73 1.05
CA SER A 34 -0.93 -36.95 0.95
C SER A 34 -0.61 -35.60 0.29
N PRO A 35 -1.45 -35.10 -0.64
CA PRO A 35 -1.17 -33.83 -1.29
C PRO A 35 -1.14 -32.71 -0.24
N ASN A 36 0.04 -32.11 -0.02
CA ASN A 36 0.16 -30.82 0.65
C ASN A 36 -0.51 -29.78 -0.25
N TRP A 37 -1.76 -29.45 0.05
CA TRP A 37 -2.48 -28.42 -0.68
C TRP A 37 -2.18 -27.05 -0.06
N LEU A 38 -2.21 -26.01 -0.90
CA LEU A 38 -2.16 -24.61 -0.48
C LEU A 38 -3.49 -23.96 -0.84
N LEU A 39 -4.19 -23.40 0.14
CA LEU A 39 -5.41 -22.62 -0.06
C LEU A 39 -5.09 -21.14 0.13
N ILE A 40 -5.45 -20.30 -0.84
CA ILE A 40 -5.18 -18.86 -0.79
C ILE A 40 -6.50 -18.11 -0.71
N PHE A 41 -6.69 -17.34 0.35
CA PHE A 41 -7.76 -16.36 0.48
C PHE A 41 -7.19 -14.98 0.17
N ASP A 42 -7.55 -14.44 -0.98
CA ASP A 42 -7.12 -13.12 -1.42
C ASP A 42 -8.11 -12.03 -0.95
N ASN A 43 -7.61 -10.94 -0.37
CA ASN A 43 -8.38 -9.77 0.12
C ASN A 43 -9.56 -10.12 1.06
N ALA A 44 -9.34 -11.01 2.02
CA ALA A 44 -10.34 -11.46 3.00
C ALA A 44 -10.44 -10.51 4.21
N ASP A 45 -11.11 -9.37 4.01
CA ASP A 45 -11.26 -8.31 5.03
C ASP A 45 -12.28 -8.68 6.15
N ASP A 46 -13.23 -9.57 5.86
CA ASP A 46 -14.21 -10.10 6.83
C ASP A 46 -13.89 -11.57 7.22
N PRO A 47 -13.36 -11.82 8.43
CA PRO A 47 -13.01 -13.17 8.88
C PRO A 47 -14.23 -14.08 9.10
N GLY A 48 -15.45 -13.53 9.23
CA GLY A 48 -16.67 -14.31 9.36
C GLY A 48 -16.94 -15.21 8.15
N LEU A 49 -16.60 -14.73 6.96
CA LEU A 49 -16.78 -15.45 5.69
C LEU A 49 -15.82 -16.64 5.56
N LEU A 50 -14.66 -16.58 6.21
CA LEU A 50 -13.64 -17.63 6.09
C LEU A 50 -14.03 -18.93 6.80
N THR A 51 -14.90 -18.86 7.81
CA THR A 51 -15.31 -20.03 8.60
C THR A 51 -16.06 -21.10 7.78
N GLU A 52 -16.80 -20.69 6.75
CA GLU A 52 -17.55 -21.62 5.89
C GLU A 52 -16.62 -22.40 4.94
N PHE A 53 -15.54 -21.76 4.49
CA PHE A 53 -14.59 -22.32 3.53
C PHE A 53 -13.32 -22.87 4.18
N TRP A 54 -13.23 -22.82 5.52
CA TRP A 54 -12.05 -23.29 6.23
C TRP A 54 -11.91 -24.82 6.07
N PRO A 55 -10.75 -25.32 5.63
CA PRO A 55 -10.51 -26.74 5.47
C PRO A 55 -10.57 -27.43 6.84
N ARG A 56 -11.54 -28.34 6.99
CA ARG A 56 -11.78 -29.05 8.27
C ARG A 56 -10.88 -30.25 8.47
N GLU A 57 -10.35 -30.81 7.39
CA GLU A 57 -9.50 -32.01 7.39
C GLU A 57 -8.42 -31.91 6.30
N GLY A 58 -7.32 -32.64 6.49
CA GLY A 58 -6.20 -32.71 5.54
C GLY A 58 -4.95 -31.95 6.00
N GLN A 59 -3.80 -32.34 5.45
CA GLN A 59 -2.52 -31.70 5.73
C GLN A 59 -2.20 -30.72 4.59
N GLY A 60 -2.16 -29.43 4.90
CA GLY A 60 -1.98 -28.36 3.92
C GLY A 60 -1.64 -27.03 4.59
N SER A 61 -1.48 -26.00 3.78
CA SER A 61 -1.19 -24.63 4.23
C SER A 61 -2.30 -23.69 3.74
N VAL A 62 -2.61 -22.66 4.55
CA VAL A 62 -3.56 -21.62 4.18
C VAL A 62 -2.83 -20.28 4.21
N LEU A 63 -2.87 -19.53 3.11
CA LEU A 63 -2.40 -18.16 3.03
C LEU A 63 -3.63 -17.25 2.97
N VAL A 64 -3.75 -16.33 3.92
CA VAL A 64 -4.79 -15.32 3.94
C VAL A 64 -4.13 -13.96 3.72
N THR A 65 -4.66 -13.17 2.80
CA THR A 65 -4.29 -11.76 2.64
C THR A 65 -5.49 -10.91 3.03
N SER A 66 -5.27 -9.89 3.84
CA SER A 66 -6.33 -9.04 4.40
C SER A 66 -5.76 -7.66 4.71
N ARG A 67 -6.56 -6.60 4.57
CA ARG A 67 -6.20 -5.26 5.04
C ARG A 67 -6.66 -5.00 6.47
N ASN A 68 -7.39 -5.95 7.05
CA ASN A 68 -7.86 -5.90 8.43
C ASN A 68 -6.85 -6.62 9.34
N GLU A 69 -6.05 -5.86 10.09
CA GLU A 69 -5.04 -6.38 11.02
C GLU A 69 -5.65 -7.32 12.09
N LEU A 70 -6.94 -7.17 12.39
CA LEU A 70 -7.68 -8.02 13.35
C LEU A 70 -8.23 -9.30 12.73
N ALA A 71 -8.16 -9.49 11.40
CA ALA A 71 -8.65 -10.70 10.74
C ALA A 71 -7.95 -11.95 11.26
N LEU A 72 -6.64 -11.86 11.57
CA LEU A 72 -5.86 -12.94 12.18
C LEU A 72 -6.36 -13.30 13.58
N ALA A 73 -6.69 -12.32 14.42
CA ALA A 73 -7.15 -12.51 15.80
C ALA A 73 -8.37 -13.45 15.89
N THR A 74 -9.24 -13.40 14.87
CA THR A 74 -10.47 -14.19 14.79
C THR A 74 -10.25 -15.61 14.24
N LEU A 75 -9.19 -15.81 13.43
CA LEU A 75 -8.85 -17.09 12.81
C LEU A 75 -8.07 -18.06 13.73
N TYR A 76 -7.67 -17.63 14.92
CA TYR A 76 -6.83 -18.41 15.87
C TYR A 76 -7.51 -19.63 16.54
N PHE A 77 -8.73 -20.01 16.15
CA PHE A 77 -9.45 -21.11 16.82
C PHE A 77 -8.94 -22.54 16.55
N GLY A 78 -7.78 -22.75 15.92
CA GLY A 78 -7.24 -24.11 15.78
C GLY A 78 -5.93 -24.33 15.02
N ALA A 79 -5.22 -23.28 14.58
CA ALA A 79 -4.00 -23.43 13.78
C ALA A 79 -2.80 -22.68 14.38
N SER A 80 -1.60 -23.29 14.30
CA SER A 80 -0.33 -22.62 14.59
C SER A 80 0.02 -21.65 13.45
N GLY A 81 -0.54 -20.44 13.49
CA GLY A 81 -0.25 -19.38 12.52
C GLY A 81 0.85 -18.45 13.01
N THR A 82 1.85 -18.19 12.16
CA THR A 82 2.81 -17.10 12.33
C THR A 82 2.31 -15.88 11.57
N ASN A 83 2.21 -14.73 12.24
CA ASN A 83 1.98 -13.48 11.52
C ASN A 83 3.22 -13.19 10.68
N LEU A 84 3.01 -13.13 9.37
CA LEU A 84 4.00 -12.63 8.45
C LEU A 84 3.59 -11.17 8.26
N ASP A 85 4.30 -10.23 8.90
CA ASP A 85 4.22 -8.78 8.65
C ASP A 85 4.77 -8.47 7.24
N CYS A 86 4.32 -9.26 6.26
CA CYS A 86 4.82 -9.34 4.93
C CYS A 86 3.80 -8.69 4.03
N PHE A 87 4.28 -7.83 3.14
CA PHE A 87 3.51 -7.39 1.99
C PHE A 87 3.22 -8.63 1.13
N PRO A 88 1.99 -9.16 1.10
CA PRO A 88 1.71 -10.45 0.44
C PRO A 88 2.05 -10.40 -1.05
N LEU A 89 1.93 -9.21 -1.60
CA LEU A 89 2.27 -8.86 -2.95
C LEU A 89 3.78 -9.03 -3.24
N ALA A 90 4.66 -8.65 -2.29
CA ALA A 90 6.11 -8.87 -2.39
C ALA A 90 6.46 -10.36 -2.38
N ILE A 91 5.77 -11.18 -1.58
CA ILE A 91 5.96 -12.65 -1.56
C ILE A 91 5.58 -13.26 -2.91
N VAL A 92 4.45 -12.86 -3.49
CA VAL A 92 4.01 -13.34 -4.82
C VAL A 92 5.03 -12.99 -5.90
N GLN A 93 5.71 -11.85 -5.80
CA GLN A 93 6.77 -11.49 -6.75
C GLN A 93 8.04 -12.28 -6.57
N MET A 94 8.52 -12.42 -5.33
CA MET A 94 9.68 -13.24 -5.03
C MET A 94 9.45 -14.66 -5.55
N ALA A 95 8.26 -15.21 -5.29
CA ALA A 95 7.84 -16.51 -5.82
C ALA A 95 7.78 -16.52 -7.36
N GLY A 96 7.23 -15.48 -7.99
CA GLY A 96 7.18 -15.35 -9.44
C GLY A 96 8.56 -15.32 -10.10
N VAL A 97 9.52 -14.58 -9.53
CA VAL A 97 10.91 -14.55 -9.99
C VAL A 97 11.56 -15.92 -9.82
N CYS A 98 11.37 -16.56 -8.66
CA CYS A 98 11.86 -17.92 -8.41
C CYS A 98 11.34 -18.91 -9.46
N LEU A 99 10.04 -18.89 -9.74
CA LEU A 99 9.40 -19.77 -10.72
C LEU A 99 9.91 -19.52 -12.15
N LEU A 100 9.98 -18.25 -12.56
CA LEU A 100 10.41 -17.88 -13.92
C LEU A 100 11.89 -18.16 -14.18
N ARG A 101 12.73 -18.04 -13.15
CA ARG A 101 14.19 -18.22 -13.27
C ARG A 101 14.65 -19.61 -12.82
N GLY A 102 13.74 -20.44 -12.30
CA GLY A 102 14.05 -21.75 -11.74
C GLY A 102 14.94 -21.66 -10.49
N TRP A 103 14.83 -20.58 -9.72
CA TRP A 103 15.62 -20.38 -8.51
C TRP A 103 14.90 -20.95 -7.30
N SER A 104 15.66 -21.57 -6.39
CA SER A 104 15.15 -21.87 -5.05
C SER A 104 14.99 -20.57 -4.24
N PRO A 105 14.13 -20.54 -3.20
CA PRO A 105 14.03 -19.39 -2.31
C PRO A 105 15.38 -18.96 -1.70
N ASP A 106 16.23 -19.93 -1.31
CA ASP A 106 17.57 -19.65 -0.77
C ASP A 106 18.50 -19.04 -1.83
N ASP A 107 18.40 -19.50 -3.08
CA ASP A 107 19.15 -18.95 -4.21
C ASP A 107 18.71 -17.54 -4.57
N PHE A 108 17.42 -17.26 -4.43
CA PHE A 108 16.87 -15.92 -4.57
C PHE A 108 17.45 -15.02 -3.50
N LEU A 109 17.39 -15.39 -2.21
CA LEU A 109 17.91 -14.57 -1.12
C LEU A 109 19.40 -14.25 -1.29
N LYS A 110 20.23 -15.25 -1.61
CA LYS A 110 21.68 -15.04 -1.85
C LYS A 110 21.97 -14.06 -2.98
N ARG A 111 21.17 -14.09 -4.05
CA ARG A 111 21.31 -13.19 -5.21
C ARG A 111 20.72 -11.82 -4.93
N TYR A 112 19.66 -11.79 -4.15
CA TYR A 112 18.99 -10.57 -3.73
C TYR A 112 19.82 -9.78 -2.72
N ASP A 113 20.59 -10.45 -1.85
CA ASP A 113 21.56 -9.80 -0.95
C ASP A 113 22.71 -9.13 -1.71
N ASN A 114 23.04 -9.63 -2.91
CA ASN A 114 24.07 -9.05 -3.76
C ASN A 114 23.55 -7.80 -4.49
N GLU A 115 24.14 -6.65 -4.17
CA GLU A 115 23.72 -5.33 -4.67
C GLU A 115 23.69 -5.21 -6.20
N MET A 116 24.66 -5.80 -6.91
CA MET A 116 24.68 -5.72 -8.37
C MET A 116 23.65 -6.65 -9.03
N GLU A 117 23.46 -7.85 -8.51
CA GLU A 117 22.48 -8.81 -9.06
C GLU A 117 21.05 -8.35 -8.74
N ARG A 118 20.84 -7.81 -7.53
CA ARG A 118 19.64 -7.09 -7.15
C ARG A 118 19.34 -5.99 -8.17
N HIS A 119 20.29 -5.12 -8.48
CA HIS A 119 20.11 -4.07 -9.49
C HIS A 119 19.76 -4.61 -10.91
N LYS A 120 20.33 -5.74 -11.34
CA LYS A 120 19.98 -6.37 -12.63
C LYS A 120 18.58 -6.98 -12.65
N LEU A 121 18.13 -7.56 -11.54
CA LEU A 121 16.77 -8.05 -11.36
C LEU A 121 15.74 -6.91 -11.54
N HIS A 122 16.13 -5.68 -11.20
CA HIS A 122 15.28 -4.49 -11.28
C HIS A 122 15.18 -3.90 -12.69
N HIS A 123 16.19 -4.10 -13.54
CA HIS A 123 16.25 -3.52 -14.89
C HIS A 123 15.82 -4.47 -16.02
N GLN A 124 15.69 -5.78 -15.77
CA GLN A 124 15.31 -6.73 -16.81
C GLN A 124 13.79 -6.89 -16.90
N HIS A 125 13.18 -6.18 -17.85
CA HIS A 125 11.78 -6.31 -18.24
C HIS A 125 11.44 -7.77 -18.63
N SER A 126 10.73 -8.48 -17.75
CA SER A 126 10.09 -9.75 -18.11
C SER A 126 8.71 -9.45 -18.69
N PRO A 127 8.35 -9.96 -19.88
CA PRO A 127 7.09 -9.64 -20.54
C PRO A 127 5.85 -10.10 -19.77
N LEU A 128 5.99 -11.05 -18.85
CA LEU A 128 4.93 -11.51 -17.93
C LEU A 128 4.77 -10.63 -16.68
N SER A 129 5.55 -9.55 -16.54
CA SER A 129 5.64 -8.74 -15.32
C SER A 129 5.39 -7.24 -15.55
N HIS A 130 4.78 -6.88 -16.68
CA HIS A 130 4.45 -5.50 -17.03
C HIS A 130 3.65 -4.84 -15.91
N GLY A 131 4.28 -3.86 -15.23
CA GLY A 131 3.71 -3.03 -14.18
C GLY A 131 4.27 -3.27 -12.78
N TYR A 132 4.59 -4.52 -12.39
CA TYR A 132 4.76 -4.84 -10.95
C TYR A 132 6.22 -4.95 -10.47
N LEU A 133 7.13 -5.47 -11.30
CA LEU A 133 8.58 -5.36 -11.02
C LEU A 133 9.05 -3.90 -11.03
N GLU A 134 8.38 -3.05 -11.82
CA GLU A 134 8.60 -1.61 -11.83
C GLU A 134 8.22 -1.00 -10.48
N THR A 135 7.10 -1.40 -9.86
CA THR A 135 6.70 -0.91 -8.53
C THR A 135 7.68 -1.29 -7.42
N LEU A 136 8.28 -2.49 -7.46
CA LEU A 136 9.33 -2.86 -6.51
C LEU A 136 10.61 -2.05 -6.72
N ALA A 137 11.03 -1.86 -7.97
CA ALA A 137 12.16 -1.00 -8.30
C ALA A 137 11.94 0.43 -7.81
N SER A 138 10.72 0.96 -7.98
CA SER A 138 10.28 2.25 -7.44
C SER A 138 10.34 2.30 -5.91
N ILE A 139 9.96 1.23 -5.23
CA ILE A 139 10.04 1.14 -3.76
C ILE A 139 11.48 1.12 -3.27
N TRP A 140 12.36 0.37 -3.92
CA TRP A 140 13.77 0.39 -3.52
C TRP A 140 14.43 1.74 -3.79
N ALA A 141 14.00 2.46 -4.83
CA ALA A 141 14.43 3.82 -5.06
C ALA A 141 14.04 4.77 -3.91
N LEU A 142 12.98 4.46 -3.12
CA LEU A 142 12.59 5.29 -1.96
C LEU A 142 13.76 5.52 -1.00
N HIS A 143 14.55 4.48 -0.74
CA HIS A 143 15.67 4.57 0.18
C HIS A 143 16.86 5.33 -0.42
N THR A 144 16.95 5.45 -1.74
CA THR A 144 18.06 6.13 -2.43
C THR A 144 17.84 7.62 -2.62
N PHE A 145 16.64 8.15 -2.37
CA PHE A 145 16.40 9.59 -2.50
C PHE A 145 16.98 10.40 -1.33
N ASP A 146 17.33 11.64 -1.67
CA ASP A 146 17.71 12.67 -0.71
C ASP A 146 16.53 13.03 0.23
N GLU A 147 16.85 13.76 1.29
CA GLU A 147 15.88 14.18 2.33
C GLU A 147 14.71 15.00 1.77
N ARG A 148 14.95 15.87 0.76
CA ARG A 148 13.89 16.73 0.19
C ARG A 148 12.77 15.94 -0.49
N PRO A 149 13.02 15.05 -1.48
CA PRO A 149 11.97 14.20 -2.02
C PRO A 149 11.25 13.35 -0.97
N LYS A 150 11.97 12.85 0.05
CA LYS A 150 11.38 12.08 1.15
C LYS A 150 10.40 12.90 1.98
N SER A 151 10.72 14.17 2.28
CA SER A 151 9.79 15.05 3.02
C SER A 151 8.43 15.19 2.31
N VAL A 152 8.43 15.31 0.98
CA VAL A 152 7.21 15.35 0.18
C VAL A 152 6.50 14.01 0.19
N LEU A 153 7.24 12.90 0.05
CA LEU A 153 6.68 11.55 0.09
C LEU A 153 5.98 11.22 1.42
N PHE A 154 6.53 11.65 2.55
CA PHE A 154 5.90 11.45 3.86
C PHE A 154 4.53 12.15 3.93
N VAL A 155 4.41 13.37 3.41
CA VAL A 155 3.13 14.08 3.31
C VAL A 155 2.18 13.36 2.35
N LEU A 156 2.65 13.03 1.14
CA LEU A 156 1.84 12.35 0.12
C LEU A 156 1.34 10.97 0.59
N ALA A 157 2.07 10.28 1.48
CA ALA A 157 1.69 8.98 2.02
C ALA A 157 0.43 9.03 2.90
N LEU A 158 0.09 10.20 3.46
CA LEU A 158 -1.07 10.39 4.33
C LEU A 158 -2.29 11.00 3.61
N LEU A 159 -2.12 11.44 2.37
CA LEU A 159 -3.19 11.98 1.54
C LEU A 159 -3.93 10.86 0.78
N ASP A 160 -5.14 11.14 0.32
CA ASP A 160 -5.75 10.29 -0.72
C ASP A 160 -4.78 10.12 -1.92
N PRO A 161 -4.53 8.88 -2.39
CA PRO A 161 -3.53 8.57 -3.42
C PRO A 161 -3.80 9.22 -4.78
N ASP A 162 -5.06 9.56 -5.04
CA ASP A 162 -5.52 10.10 -6.30
C ASP A 162 -5.88 11.58 -6.13
N ASN A 163 -5.77 12.34 -7.22
CA ASN A 163 -6.23 13.73 -7.31
C ASN A 163 -5.64 14.70 -6.27
N ILE A 164 -4.40 14.49 -5.83
CA ILE A 164 -3.72 15.36 -4.88
C ILE A 164 -3.37 16.68 -5.57
N ARG A 165 -3.96 17.78 -5.13
CA ARG A 165 -3.66 19.10 -5.70
C ARG A 165 -2.30 19.61 -5.19
N GLU A 166 -1.49 20.19 -6.08
CA GLU A 166 -0.18 20.72 -5.69
C GLU A 166 -0.25 21.92 -4.74
N ASP A 167 -1.38 22.61 -4.71
CA ASP A 167 -1.59 23.77 -3.85
C ASP A 167 -1.71 23.40 -2.38
N ILE A 168 -2.05 22.14 -2.06
CA ILE A 168 -1.97 21.60 -0.69
C ILE A 168 -0.54 21.75 -0.15
N ILE A 169 0.49 21.54 -0.98
CA ILE A 169 1.89 21.61 -0.57
C ILE A 169 2.46 23.01 -0.74
N THR A 170 2.03 23.75 -1.77
CA THR A 170 2.72 24.98 -2.23
C THR A 170 2.09 26.28 -1.74
N THR A 171 0.87 26.28 -1.20
CA THR A 171 0.18 27.52 -0.76
C THR A 171 0.87 28.15 0.45
N ASP A 172 1.11 27.36 1.49
CA ASP A 172 1.84 27.81 2.69
C ASP A 172 2.64 26.63 3.28
N PRO A 173 3.79 26.28 2.69
CA PRO A 173 4.59 25.15 3.15
C PRO A 173 5.17 25.35 4.56
N VAL A 174 5.24 26.59 5.05
CA VAL A 174 5.85 26.92 6.35
C VAL A 174 4.97 26.45 7.51
N VAL A 175 3.64 26.41 7.34
CA VAL A 175 2.72 25.93 8.38
C VAL A 175 2.92 24.46 8.72
N ALA A 176 3.51 23.68 7.82
CA ALA A 176 3.80 22.27 8.09
C ALA A 176 4.88 22.06 9.16
N GLU A 177 5.71 23.07 9.43
CA GLU A 177 6.89 22.97 10.31
C GLU A 177 7.85 21.82 9.92
N LEU A 178 7.81 21.38 8.65
CA LEU A 178 8.59 20.27 8.12
C LEU A 178 9.73 20.78 7.25
N GLN A 179 10.96 20.36 7.55
CA GLN A 179 12.13 20.71 6.74
C GLN A 179 12.10 20.00 5.39
N GLY A 180 12.61 20.67 4.35
CA GLY A 180 12.79 20.07 3.02
C GLY A 180 11.60 20.21 2.08
N LEU A 181 10.44 20.68 2.57
CA LEU A 181 9.27 20.93 1.73
C LEU A 181 9.55 21.96 0.63
N PRO A 182 8.88 21.84 -0.53
CA PRO A 182 9.00 22.81 -1.61
C PRO A 182 8.41 24.17 -1.27
N THR A 183 9.02 25.25 -1.76
CA THR A 183 8.54 26.63 -1.50
C THR A 183 7.47 27.09 -2.47
N ASP A 184 7.45 26.56 -3.70
CA ASP A 184 6.51 26.94 -4.76
C ASP A 184 6.33 25.80 -5.79
N SER A 185 5.47 26.01 -6.79
CA SER A 185 5.18 25.03 -7.86
C SER A 185 6.39 24.68 -8.73
N ILE A 186 7.36 25.60 -8.90
CA ILE A 186 8.57 25.35 -9.70
C ILE A 186 9.50 24.44 -8.90
N ASP A 187 9.78 24.79 -7.65
CA ASP A 187 10.60 24.00 -6.73
C ASP A 187 9.96 22.61 -6.47
N LEU A 188 8.63 22.52 -6.37
CA LEU A 188 7.93 21.24 -6.27
C LEU A 188 8.23 20.34 -7.48
N LYS A 189 8.19 20.87 -8.71
CA LYS A 189 8.49 20.09 -9.91
C LYS A 189 9.93 19.60 -9.94
N GLU A 190 10.87 20.42 -9.46
CA GLU A 190 12.27 20.02 -9.32
C GLU A 190 12.43 18.90 -8.29
N VAL A 191 11.86 19.05 -7.09
CA VAL A 191 11.88 18.03 -6.02
C VAL A 191 11.21 16.72 -6.45
N LEU A 192 10.13 16.79 -7.23
CA LEU A 192 9.42 15.61 -7.75
C LEU A 192 10.12 14.96 -8.94
N THR A 193 11.10 15.59 -9.60
CA THR A 193 11.78 15.04 -10.78
C THR A 193 12.33 13.62 -10.56
N PRO A 194 13.13 13.34 -9.51
CA PRO A 194 13.62 11.99 -9.26
C PRO A 194 12.48 10.98 -8.95
N LEU A 195 11.43 11.42 -8.24
CA LEU A 195 10.27 10.58 -7.93
C LEU A 195 9.47 10.22 -9.18
N ARG A 196 9.35 11.16 -10.12
CA ARG A 196 8.71 10.95 -11.43
C ARG A 196 9.52 10.03 -12.32
N GLN A 197 10.85 10.18 -12.34
CA GLN A 197 11.74 9.29 -13.10
C GLN A 197 11.68 7.85 -12.57
N ALA A 198 11.51 7.69 -11.25
CA ALA A 198 11.27 6.40 -10.62
C ALA A 198 9.81 5.92 -10.71
N SER A 199 8.91 6.63 -11.40
CA SER A 199 7.47 6.31 -11.53
C SER A 199 6.72 6.17 -10.19
N ILE A 200 7.20 6.83 -9.14
CA ILE A 200 6.59 6.82 -7.81
C ILE A 200 5.42 7.80 -7.74
N VAL A 201 5.62 8.98 -8.32
CA VAL A 201 4.63 10.05 -8.40
C VAL A 201 4.33 10.33 -9.86
N VAL A 202 3.04 10.44 -10.19
CA VAL A 202 2.58 10.95 -11.48
C VAL A 202 2.12 12.39 -11.29
N TYR A 203 2.60 13.27 -12.17
CA TYR A 203 2.25 14.69 -12.19
C TYR A 203 1.49 15.00 -13.48
N LYS A 204 0.22 15.41 -13.38
CA LYS A 204 -0.68 15.73 -14.49
C LYS A 204 -0.61 17.23 -14.84
N LEU A 205 -1.06 17.60 -16.05
CA LEU A 205 -0.95 18.96 -16.59
C LEU A 205 -1.66 20.05 -15.75
N GLU A 206 -2.63 19.67 -14.92
CA GLU A 206 -3.45 20.58 -14.10
C GLU A 206 -2.92 20.79 -12.67
N GLY A 207 -1.66 20.42 -12.38
CA GLY A 207 -1.13 20.48 -11.02
C GLY A 207 -1.72 19.41 -10.10
N ILE A 208 -2.17 18.31 -10.71
CA ILE A 208 -2.74 17.16 -10.00
C ILE A 208 -1.68 16.06 -9.93
N LEU A 209 -1.36 15.66 -8.70
CA LEU A 209 -0.47 14.59 -8.34
C LEU A 209 -1.27 13.30 -8.08
N SER A 210 -0.64 12.17 -8.32
CA SER A 210 -1.09 10.88 -7.81
C SER A 210 0.10 10.02 -7.42
N ILE A 211 -0.06 9.24 -6.36
CA ILE A 211 0.94 8.33 -5.82
C ILE A 211 0.35 6.93 -5.76
N HIS A 212 1.17 5.91 -6.04
CA HIS A 212 0.69 4.54 -5.99
C HIS A 212 0.40 4.15 -4.52
N ARG A 213 -0.80 3.62 -4.23
CA ARG A 213 -1.24 3.20 -2.87
C ARG A 213 -0.20 2.34 -2.15
N PHE A 214 0.40 1.38 -2.88
CA PHE A 214 1.44 0.51 -2.33
C PHE A 214 2.70 1.28 -1.87
N VAL A 215 3.07 2.36 -2.56
CA VAL A 215 4.17 3.24 -2.11
C VAL A 215 3.79 3.92 -0.81
N GLN A 216 2.55 4.42 -0.68
CA GLN A 216 2.08 5.02 0.57
C GLN A 216 2.13 4.01 1.72
N ASP A 217 1.78 2.75 1.48
CA ASP A 217 1.83 1.69 2.50
C ASP A 217 3.25 1.40 2.97
N VAL A 218 4.23 1.35 2.06
CA VAL A 218 5.64 1.19 2.42
C VAL A 218 6.14 2.38 3.26
N ILE A 219 5.83 3.61 2.84
CA ILE A 219 6.24 4.81 3.57
C ILE A 219 5.59 4.86 4.96
N LYS A 220 4.30 4.54 5.08
CA LYS A 220 3.62 4.48 6.39
C LYS A 220 4.25 3.41 7.29
N ALA A 221 4.61 2.25 6.76
CA ALA A 221 5.31 1.22 7.53
C ALA A 221 6.69 1.70 8.00
N GLU A 222 7.43 2.43 7.15
CA GLU A 222 8.70 3.06 7.54
C GLU A 222 8.50 4.09 8.65
N MET A 223 7.44 4.91 8.57
CA MET A 223 7.10 5.90 9.59
C MET A 223 6.75 5.26 10.94
N SER A 224 5.98 4.16 10.94
CA SER A 224 5.64 3.41 12.15
C SER A 224 6.86 2.76 12.82
N GLY A 225 7.93 2.50 12.06
CA GLY A 225 9.21 2.01 12.59
C GLY A 225 9.98 3.04 13.41
N ILE A 226 9.65 4.33 13.32
CA ILE A 226 10.32 5.43 14.00
C ILE A 226 9.39 6.03 15.06
N PRO A 227 9.64 5.81 16.37
CA PRO A 227 8.78 6.31 17.44
C PRO A 227 8.56 7.83 17.37
N GLY A 228 7.30 8.26 17.41
CA GLY A 228 6.90 9.66 17.38
C GLY A 228 7.02 10.35 16.01
N PHE A 229 7.43 9.66 14.94
CA PHE A 229 7.55 10.29 13.63
C PHE A 229 6.21 10.41 12.91
N ALA A 230 5.40 9.35 12.90
CA ALA A 230 4.06 9.36 12.32
C ALA A 230 3.16 10.51 12.81
N PRO A 231 3.05 10.83 14.12
CA PRO A 231 2.23 11.95 14.59
C PRO A 231 2.74 13.32 14.12
N ILE A 232 4.06 13.50 13.97
CA ILE A 232 4.65 14.75 13.46
C ILE A 232 4.21 14.98 12.01
N ILE A 233 4.33 13.95 11.17
CA ILE A 233 3.95 14.04 9.75
C ILE A 233 2.43 14.20 9.61
N LEU A 234 1.64 13.54 10.46
CA LEU A 234 0.18 13.71 10.48
C LEU A 234 -0.20 15.16 10.75
N LEU A 235 0.38 15.77 11.79
CA LEU A 235 0.12 17.17 12.13
C LEU A 235 0.57 18.12 11.01
N ALA A 236 1.77 17.91 10.46
CA ALA A 236 2.27 18.68 9.32
C ALA A 236 1.30 18.63 8.12
N THR A 237 0.81 17.43 7.79
CA THR A 237 -0.14 17.21 6.69
C THR A 237 -1.50 17.83 6.97
N ALA A 238 -2.00 17.73 8.21
CA ALA A 238 -3.24 18.37 8.63
C ALA A 238 -3.17 19.89 8.48
N ARG A 239 -2.05 20.52 8.89
CA ARG A 239 -1.82 21.96 8.73
C ARG A 239 -1.78 22.39 7.27
N LEU A 240 -1.15 21.60 6.40
CA LEU A 240 -1.14 21.85 4.96
C LEU A 240 -2.54 21.84 4.37
N ILE A 241 -3.35 20.82 4.67
CA ILE A 241 -4.75 20.76 4.20
C ILE A 241 -5.56 21.92 4.79
N SER A 242 -5.39 22.21 6.08
CA SER A 242 -6.05 23.33 6.75
C SER A 242 -5.74 24.68 6.07
N SER A 243 -4.50 24.89 5.62
CA SER A 243 -4.12 26.14 4.94
C SER A 243 -4.90 26.42 3.65
N VAL A 244 -5.38 25.36 2.98
CA VAL A 244 -6.18 25.46 1.74
C VAL A 244 -7.66 25.13 1.94
N TRP A 245 -8.08 24.75 3.15
CA TRP A 245 -9.46 24.38 3.45
C TRP A 245 -10.36 25.63 3.47
N PRO A 246 -11.51 25.64 2.78
CA PRO A 246 -12.39 26.80 2.75
C PRO A 246 -13.30 26.84 4.00
N TYR A 247 -12.72 27.24 5.13
CA TYR A 247 -13.42 27.37 6.42
C TYR A 247 -14.67 28.25 6.35
N ALA A 248 -15.73 27.83 7.05
CA ALA A 248 -16.96 28.61 7.14
C ALA A 248 -16.67 29.91 7.91
N ARG A 249 -16.67 31.04 7.21
CA ARG A 249 -16.41 32.33 7.86
C ARG A 249 -17.51 32.63 8.87
N SER A 250 -17.13 32.78 10.14
CA SER A 250 -17.96 33.49 11.11
C SER A 250 -17.93 34.97 10.75
N GLY A 251 -19.02 35.49 10.17
CA GLY A 251 -19.21 36.95 10.14
C GLY A 251 -19.11 37.47 11.58
N SER A 252 -18.44 38.62 11.80
CA SER A 252 -18.17 39.18 13.13
C SER A 252 -19.36 39.03 14.09
N GLY A 253 -19.29 38.04 15.01
CA GLY A 253 -20.33 37.74 16.01
C GLY A 253 -21.44 36.76 15.62
N SER A 254 -21.34 36.03 14.50
CA SER A 254 -22.36 35.08 14.02
C SER A 254 -21.85 33.63 14.02
N HIS A 255 -22.77 32.67 14.13
CA HIS A 255 -22.47 31.24 13.94
C HIS A 255 -21.83 30.98 12.56
N PRO A 256 -20.97 29.95 12.42
CA PRO A 256 -20.34 29.65 11.14
C PRO A 256 -21.41 29.34 10.09
N GLN A 257 -21.25 29.93 8.91
CA GLN A 257 -22.24 29.84 7.84
C GLN A 257 -21.99 28.60 6.96
N TYR A 258 -22.24 27.42 7.51
CA TYR A 258 -22.09 26.14 6.81
C TYR A 258 -22.94 26.00 5.54
N GLN A 259 -23.99 26.83 5.41
CA GLN A 259 -24.89 26.88 4.24
C GLN A 259 -24.29 27.56 3.01
N GLN A 260 -23.03 28.02 3.05
CA GLN A 260 -22.34 28.60 1.90
C GLN A 260 -22.00 27.52 0.85
N THR A 261 -22.95 27.19 -0.02
CA THR A 261 -22.79 26.14 -1.06
C THR A 261 -21.64 26.42 -2.04
N GLU A 262 -21.21 27.68 -2.16
CA GLU A 262 -20.09 28.10 -3.02
C GLU A 262 -18.76 27.41 -2.66
N ARG A 263 -18.58 27.01 -1.38
CA ARG A 263 -17.35 26.35 -0.92
C ARG A 263 -17.33 24.84 -1.18
N TRP A 264 -18.48 24.23 -1.45
CA TRP A 264 -18.62 22.76 -1.50
C TRP A 264 -17.70 22.09 -2.52
N PRO A 265 -17.50 22.61 -3.75
CA PRO A 265 -16.58 21.97 -4.70
C PRO A 265 -15.14 21.92 -4.20
N GLN A 266 -14.71 22.95 -3.44
CA GLN A 266 -13.37 23.00 -2.85
C GLN A 266 -13.26 22.03 -1.67
N CYS A 267 -14.27 21.98 -0.78
CA CYS A 267 -14.34 20.97 0.29
C CYS A 267 -14.31 19.54 -0.26
N GLU A 268 -15.12 19.25 -1.29
CA GLU A 268 -15.21 17.93 -1.91
C GLU A 268 -13.85 17.47 -2.44
N SER A 269 -13.08 18.37 -3.06
CA SER A 269 -11.73 18.05 -3.55
C SER A 269 -10.70 17.74 -2.47
N LEU A 270 -10.96 18.13 -1.21
CA LEU A 270 -10.06 17.92 -0.07
C LEU A 270 -10.56 16.86 0.92
N TYR A 271 -11.85 16.56 0.90
CA TYR A 271 -12.53 15.71 1.88
C TYR A 271 -11.89 14.32 2.02
N LEU A 272 -11.56 13.67 0.91
CA LEU A 272 -10.94 12.35 0.94
C LEU A 272 -9.56 12.38 1.63
N HIS A 273 -8.81 13.47 1.50
CA HIS A 273 -7.54 13.62 2.21
C HIS A 273 -7.74 13.72 3.73
N VAL A 274 -8.76 14.48 4.19
CA VAL A 274 -9.10 14.56 5.62
C VAL A 274 -9.57 13.20 6.14
N HIS A 275 -10.40 12.48 5.39
CA HIS A 275 -10.83 11.14 5.74
C HIS A 275 -9.64 10.18 5.92
N ARG A 276 -8.63 10.22 5.02
CA ARG A 276 -7.40 9.43 5.16
C ARG A 276 -6.61 9.78 6.41
N LEU A 277 -6.51 11.06 6.76
CA LEU A 277 -5.86 11.46 8.01
C LEU A 277 -6.57 10.90 9.25
N CYS A 278 -7.90 10.87 9.25
CA CYS A 278 -8.68 10.25 10.33
C CYS A 278 -8.42 8.74 10.43
N GLU A 279 -8.34 8.03 9.30
CA GLU A 279 -7.98 6.61 9.28
C GLU A 279 -6.59 6.39 9.91
N VAL A 280 -5.58 7.16 9.48
CA VAL A 280 -4.22 7.04 10.03
C VAL A 280 -4.20 7.39 11.53
N TYR A 281 -4.87 8.47 11.94
CA TYR A 281 -4.99 8.85 13.36
C TYR A 281 -5.55 7.71 14.22
N SER A 282 -6.55 6.98 13.72
CA SER A 282 -7.16 5.85 14.44
C SER A 282 -6.22 4.66 14.65
N THR A 283 -5.16 4.55 13.83
CA THR A 283 -4.15 3.49 13.95
C THR A 283 -2.98 3.86 14.87
N LEU A 284 -2.86 5.14 15.28
CA LEU A 284 -1.82 5.60 16.18
C LEU A 284 -2.04 5.10 17.62
N THR A 285 -0.95 5.06 18.40
CA THR A 285 -1.03 4.75 19.84
C THR A 285 -1.75 5.86 20.61
N GLU A 286 -2.32 5.57 21.78
CA GLU A 286 -3.01 6.60 22.61
C GLU A 286 -2.09 7.79 22.94
N GLY A 287 -0.80 7.54 23.15
CA GLY A 287 0.20 8.59 23.39
C GLY A 287 0.37 9.51 22.17
N ASP A 288 0.49 8.92 20.98
CA ASP A 288 0.64 9.67 19.73
C ASP A 288 -0.65 10.40 19.33
N GLN A 289 -1.81 9.80 19.57
CA GLN A 289 -3.11 10.45 19.38
C GLN A 289 -3.25 11.71 20.22
N THR A 290 -2.72 11.69 21.46
CA THR A 290 -2.72 12.85 22.35
C THR A 290 -1.79 13.96 21.81
N LEU A 291 -0.65 13.59 21.20
CA LEU A 291 0.25 14.56 20.56
C LEU A 291 -0.40 15.21 19.32
N CYS A 292 -1.21 14.46 18.57
CA CYS A 292 -1.92 14.98 17.40
C CYS A 292 -3.21 15.73 17.73
N ALA A 293 -3.74 15.63 18.95
CA ALA A 293 -4.96 16.29 19.41
C ALA A 293 -4.75 17.80 19.69
N ILE A 294 -4.11 18.49 18.75
CA ILE A 294 -3.89 19.95 18.74
C ILE A 294 -5.02 20.60 17.94
N SER A 295 -5.28 21.90 18.19
CA SER A 295 -6.38 22.67 17.58
C SER A 295 -6.50 22.46 16.07
N ASP A 296 -5.38 22.50 15.34
CA ASP A 296 -5.42 22.54 13.87
C ASP A 296 -6.05 21.29 13.25
N PHE A 297 -5.70 20.10 13.77
CA PHE A 297 -6.26 18.83 13.30
C PHE A 297 -7.72 18.68 13.73
N ILE A 298 -8.04 19.02 14.99
CA ILE A 298 -9.40 18.93 15.52
C ILE A 298 -10.34 19.89 14.76
N ASP A 299 -9.91 21.12 14.51
CA ASP A 299 -10.67 22.14 13.79
C ASP A 299 -10.92 21.73 12.33
N LEU A 300 -9.91 21.15 11.67
CA LEU A 300 -10.05 20.61 10.32
C LEU A 300 -11.06 19.45 10.28
N VAL A 301 -10.97 18.49 11.21
CA VAL A 301 -11.90 17.36 11.29
C VAL A 301 -13.32 17.82 11.58
N ASN A 302 -13.49 18.79 12.49
CA ASN A 302 -14.80 19.35 12.82
C ASN A 302 -15.44 20.09 11.64
N GLU A 303 -14.65 20.75 10.80
CA GLU A 303 -15.15 21.42 9.60
C GLU A 303 -15.45 20.48 8.43
N ALA A 304 -14.83 19.29 8.42
CA ALA A 304 -15.06 18.26 7.42
C ALA A 304 -16.19 17.28 7.78
N ALA A 305 -16.61 17.24 9.04
CA ALA A 305 -17.69 16.40 9.56
C ALA A 305 -19.09 16.90 9.17
#